data_AF-A0A6T6RZJ5-F1
#
_entry.id   AF-A0A6T6RZJ5-F1
#
_cell.length_a   1.000
_cell.length_b   1.000
_cell.length_c   1.000
_cell.angle_alpha   90.00
_cell.angle_beta   90.00
_cell.angle_gamma   90.00
#
_symmetry.space_group_name_H-M   'P 1'
#
loop_
_entity.id
_entity.type
_entity.pdbx_description
1 polymer ?
#
loop_
_entity_poly.entity_id
_entity_poly.type
_entity_poly.pdbx_seq_one_letter_code
_entity_poly.pdbx_strand_id
1 'polypeptide(L)'
;MAKWVMRVVVWLFLLGFPVDSSKEALKKGRKAPAVDPKKSFPSKRKHRIPPGSRLKSQSFPDKKTGKKTLKYQIRSIERLLRTKNMDSLKRCGLEKRLAELHSNLSIFNLNRTQREHDKKYTKIKLIERKKAKRMLKRAEKLPESSRNKSIAIQQARDAVEYVTCFPKTEKYISLFKNFDPTDEQYEGQQRRLEKVRKELMTKIKAKAAHPKSNRNTI
;
A
#
# COMPACT_ATOMS: atom_id res chain seq x y z
N MET A 1 -12.76 -38.91 34.97
CA MET A 1 -11.80 -39.90 34.43
C MET A 1 -11.68 -39.72 32.91
N ALA A 2 -11.10 -38.63 32.40
CA ALA A 2 -9.67 -38.34 32.32
C ALA A 2 -8.82 -39.45 31.65
N LYS A 3 -9.20 -39.94 30.46
CA LYS A 3 -8.36 -40.86 29.66
C LYS A 3 -8.55 -40.72 28.14
N TRP A 4 -8.38 -39.52 27.56
CA TRP A 4 -8.35 -39.36 26.09
C TRP A 4 -7.26 -38.41 25.55
N VAL A 5 -6.29 -38.01 26.40
CA VAL A 5 -5.26 -37.00 26.04
C VAL A 5 -3.87 -37.62 25.73
N MET A 6 -3.69 -38.94 25.77
CA MET A 6 -2.38 -39.54 25.47
C MET A 6 -2.50 -40.72 24.53
N ARG A 7 -2.65 -40.45 23.22
CA ARG A 7 -2.58 -41.51 22.20
C ARG A 7 -2.35 -41.05 20.75
N VAL A 8 -1.62 -39.94 20.54
CA VAL A 8 -1.19 -39.51 19.18
C VAL A 8 0.33 -39.27 19.09
N VAL A 9 1.08 -39.43 20.20
CA VAL A 9 2.55 -39.22 20.21
C VAL A 9 3.34 -40.54 20.07
N VAL A 10 2.68 -41.69 19.89
CA VAL A 10 3.34 -43.02 19.86
C VAL A 10 2.93 -43.84 18.64
N TRP A 11 2.91 -43.24 17.44
CA TRP A 11 2.61 -43.98 16.19
C TRP A 11 3.60 -43.71 15.05
N LEU A 12 4.83 -43.32 15.39
CA LEU A 12 5.93 -43.11 14.42
C LEU A 12 7.18 -43.90 14.83
N PHE A 13 6.98 -45.16 15.26
CA PHE A 13 8.07 -46.05 15.67
C PHE A 13 7.85 -47.51 15.23
N LEU A 14 7.28 -47.71 14.03
CA LEU A 14 7.01 -49.07 13.52
C LEU A 14 7.16 -49.21 11.99
N LEU A 15 8.18 -48.58 11.41
CA LEU A 15 8.76 -49.02 10.14
C LEU A 15 10.28 -48.89 10.26
N GLY A 16 10.94 -50.05 10.37
CA GLY A 16 12.37 -50.18 10.64
C GLY A 16 13.23 -49.45 9.62
N PHE A 17 14.15 -48.63 10.13
CA PHE A 17 15.35 -48.22 9.42
C PHE A 17 16.56 -48.60 10.28
N PRO A 18 17.51 -49.38 9.74
CA PRO A 18 18.64 -49.90 10.49
C PRO A 18 19.66 -48.81 10.83
N VAL A 19 20.14 -48.85 12.07
CA VAL A 19 21.35 -48.20 12.55
C VAL A 19 22.53 -48.96 11.96
N ASP A 20 23.33 -48.30 11.12
CA ASP A 20 24.61 -48.84 10.67
C ASP A 20 25.75 -47.96 11.20
N SER A 21 26.51 -48.57 12.10
CA SER A 21 27.72 -48.05 12.73
C SER A 21 28.86 -48.81 12.10
N SER A 22 29.68 -48.17 11.26
CA SER A 22 31.09 -48.52 11.00
C SER A 22 31.73 -47.62 9.94
N LYS A 23 33.03 -47.39 10.14
CA LYS A 23 34.09 -47.02 9.18
C LYS A 23 34.53 -45.55 9.16
N GLU A 24 35.48 -45.28 10.05
CA GLU A 24 36.71 -44.57 9.75
C GLU A 24 37.19 -44.81 8.30
N ALA A 25 37.46 -43.73 7.56
CA ALA A 25 38.54 -43.69 6.57
C ALA A 25 38.68 -42.29 5.93
N LEU A 26 39.94 -41.85 5.83
CA LEU A 26 40.49 -40.90 4.86
C LEU A 26 40.18 -39.40 5.03
N LYS A 27 40.97 -38.79 5.93
CA LYS A 27 41.41 -37.40 5.84
C LYS A 27 42.39 -37.27 4.66
N LYS A 28 41.89 -37.02 3.43
CA LYS A 28 42.72 -36.59 2.28
C LYS A 28 42.45 -35.12 1.99
N GLY A 29 43.47 -34.30 2.21
CA GLY A 29 43.46 -32.88 1.89
C GLY A 29 43.17 -32.64 0.41
N ARG A 30 42.14 -31.84 0.12
CA ARG A 30 41.99 -31.19 -1.19
C ARG A 30 42.64 -29.82 -1.07
N LYS A 31 43.82 -29.68 -1.67
CA LYS A 31 44.44 -28.37 -1.94
C LYS A 31 43.45 -27.55 -2.77
N ALA A 32 43.19 -26.31 -2.36
CA ALA A 32 42.46 -25.35 -3.18
C ALA A 32 43.25 -25.08 -4.48
N PRO A 33 42.59 -24.96 -5.65
CA PRO A 33 43.28 -24.55 -6.86
C PRO A 33 43.78 -23.10 -6.72
N ALA A 34 45.04 -22.89 -7.07
CA ALA A 34 45.69 -21.60 -7.09
C ALA A 34 44.92 -20.63 -8.02
N VAL A 35 44.61 -19.45 -7.50
CA VAL A 35 44.05 -18.34 -8.28
C VAL A 35 45.22 -17.63 -8.97
N ASP A 36 45.33 -17.77 -10.29
CA ASP A 36 46.32 -17.03 -11.09
C ASP A 36 46.04 -15.52 -11.08
N PRO A 37 46.94 -14.66 -10.59
CA PRO A 37 46.70 -13.22 -10.47
C PRO A 37 47.09 -12.46 -11.74
N LYS A 38 46.73 -12.95 -12.94
CA LYS A 38 46.97 -12.24 -14.22
C LYS A 38 45.86 -12.48 -15.24
N LYS A 39 44.65 -11.98 -14.97
CA LYS A 39 43.67 -11.62 -16.00
C LYS A 39 43.26 -10.17 -15.79
N SER A 40 43.98 -9.27 -16.44
CA SER A 40 43.61 -7.87 -16.57
C SER A 40 42.33 -7.77 -17.40
N PHE A 41 41.25 -7.28 -16.80
CA PHE A 41 40.05 -6.92 -17.55
C PHE A 41 40.35 -5.69 -18.43
N PRO A 42 39.97 -5.68 -19.72
CA PRO A 42 40.14 -4.49 -20.54
C PRO A 42 39.25 -3.36 -20.01
N SER A 43 39.90 -2.28 -19.57
CA SER A 43 39.28 -1.02 -19.17
C SER A 43 38.35 -0.52 -20.29
N LYS A 44 37.04 -0.45 -19.99
CA LYS A 44 36.07 0.24 -20.86
C LYS A 44 36.46 1.71 -20.93
N ARG A 45 37.14 2.10 -22.02
CA ARG A 45 37.36 3.49 -22.39
C ARG A 45 36.00 4.18 -22.50
N LYS A 46 35.69 5.08 -21.55
CA LYS A 46 34.55 5.99 -21.66
C LYS A 46 34.79 6.88 -22.88
N HIS A 47 34.05 6.68 -23.97
CA HIS A 47 33.99 7.66 -25.04
C HIS A 47 33.53 8.99 -24.43
N ARG A 48 34.42 9.99 -24.44
CA ARG A 48 34.08 11.37 -24.08
C ARG A 48 33.17 11.90 -25.17
N ILE A 49 31.89 12.10 -24.85
CA ILE A 49 30.98 12.89 -25.66
C ILE A 49 31.56 14.31 -25.74
N PRO A 50 31.72 14.92 -26.93
CA PRO A 50 32.25 16.27 -27.05
C PRO A 50 31.35 17.28 -26.30
N PRO A 51 31.93 18.27 -25.58
CA PRO A 51 31.17 19.29 -24.89
C PRO A 51 30.60 20.28 -25.92
N GLY A 52 29.42 19.99 -26.45
CA GLY A 52 28.78 20.89 -27.42
C GLY A 52 27.46 20.41 -28.01
N SER A 53 27.13 19.11 -27.95
CA SER A 53 25.95 18.57 -28.64
C SER A 53 24.66 18.48 -27.81
N ARG A 54 24.53 19.24 -26.71
CA ARG A 54 23.24 19.34 -25.99
C ARG A 54 22.46 20.55 -26.47
N LEU A 55 22.02 20.51 -27.73
CA LEU A 55 20.88 21.31 -28.17
C LEU A 55 19.68 20.90 -27.30
N LYS A 56 19.35 21.80 -26.39
CA LYS A 56 18.26 21.66 -25.44
C LYS A 56 16.97 21.90 -26.20
N SER A 57 16.50 20.88 -26.93
CA SER A 57 15.13 20.90 -27.42
C SER A 57 14.22 21.13 -26.22
N GLN A 58 13.39 22.17 -26.29
CA GLN A 58 12.29 22.40 -25.36
C GLN A 58 11.24 21.30 -25.59
N SER A 59 11.60 20.04 -25.40
CA SER A 59 10.62 18.98 -25.24
C SER A 59 9.94 19.22 -23.90
N PHE A 60 8.74 19.78 -23.93
CA PHE A 60 7.84 19.81 -22.79
C PHE A 60 7.80 18.39 -22.18
N PRO A 61 8.28 18.19 -20.94
CA PRO A 61 8.39 16.85 -20.42
C PRO A 61 7.00 16.36 -20.01
N ASP A 62 6.37 15.57 -20.87
CA ASP A 62 5.29 14.62 -20.53
C ASP A 62 5.81 13.44 -19.69
N LYS A 63 6.92 13.64 -18.97
CA LYS A 63 7.48 12.69 -18.02
C LYS A 63 6.99 13.09 -16.65
N LYS A 64 6.18 12.22 -16.02
CA LYS A 64 5.81 12.21 -14.60
C LYS A 64 6.91 12.87 -13.75
N THR A 65 6.78 14.17 -13.54
CA THR A 65 7.81 14.98 -12.90
C THR A 65 7.85 14.61 -11.42
N GLY A 66 9.01 14.20 -10.91
CA GLY A 66 9.15 13.83 -9.50
C GLY A 66 8.86 15.02 -8.58
N LYS A 67 8.52 14.76 -7.31
CA LYS A 67 8.26 15.81 -6.30
C LYS A 67 9.35 16.88 -6.23
N LYS A 68 10.62 16.48 -6.35
CA LYS A 68 11.77 17.40 -6.32
C LYS A 68 11.75 18.38 -7.51
N THR A 69 11.37 17.91 -8.69
CA THR A 69 11.30 18.77 -9.89
C THR A 69 10.12 19.73 -9.81
N LEU A 70 8.95 19.28 -9.32
CA LEU A 70 7.80 20.17 -9.08
C LEU A 70 8.14 21.29 -8.08
N LYS A 71 8.74 20.94 -6.94
CA LYS A 71 9.19 21.94 -5.94
C LYS A 71 10.26 22.89 -6.50
N TYR A 72 11.12 22.43 -7.39
CA TYR A 72 12.11 23.29 -8.03
C TYR A 72 11.44 24.27 -9.00
N GLN A 73 10.50 23.81 -9.82
CA GLN A 73 9.73 24.65 -10.74
C GLN A 73 8.94 25.74 -10.01
N ILE A 74 8.25 25.39 -8.91
CA ILE A 74 7.53 26.35 -8.06
C ILE A 74 8.48 27.45 -7.57
N ARG A 75 9.58 27.07 -6.90
CA ARG A 75 10.57 28.03 -6.39
C ARG A 75 11.19 28.88 -7.50
N SER A 76 11.41 28.29 -8.68
CA SER A 76 11.94 29.02 -9.83
C SER A 76 10.98 30.12 -10.29
N ILE A 77 9.68 29.80 -10.40
CA ILE A 77 8.66 30.76 -10.82
C ILE A 77 8.40 31.81 -9.74
N GLU A 78 8.37 31.42 -8.46
CA GLU A 78 8.27 32.36 -7.34
C GLU A 78 9.43 33.36 -7.35
N ARG A 79 10.66 32.91 -7.64
CA ARG A 79 11.82 33.81 -7.78
C ARG A 79 11.66 34.77 -8.95
N LEU A 80 11.14 34.29 -10.10
CA LEU A 80 10.86 35.15 -11.25
C LEU A 80 9.75 36.17 -10.96
N LEU A 81 8.74 35.84 -10.17
CA LEU A 81 7.69 36.81 -9.80
C LEU A 81 8.15 37.89 -8.83
N ARG A 82 9.26 37.64 -8.10
CA ARG A 82 9.88 38.63 -7.18
C ARG A 82 10.73 39.66 -7.91
N THR A 83 11.15 39.43 -9.15
CA THR A 83 11.94 40.43 -9.88
C THR A 83 11.07 41.63 -10.24
N LYS A 84 11.58 42.83 -9.95
CA LYS A 84 10.94 44.11 -10.32
C LYS A 84 11.09 44.30 -11.85
N ASN A 85 10.13 44.96 -12.49
CA ASN A 85 10.09 45.27 -13.94
C ASN A 85 9.77 44.08 -14.86
N MET A 86 8.64 43.41 -14.61
CA MET A 86 8.10 42.36 -15.46
C MET A 86 6.84 42.85 -16.17
N ASP A 87 6.71 42.51 -17.45
CA ASP A 87 5.50 42.79 -18.22
C ASP A 87 4.27 42.10 -17.62
N SER A 88 3.14 42.78 -17.62
CA SER A 88 1.89 42.36 -16.96
C SER A 88 1.38 41.02 -17.49
N LEU A 89 1.41 40.84 -18.82
CA LEU A 89 0.96 39.60 -19.47
C LEU A 89 1.84 38.41 -19.05
N LYS A 90 3.16 38.60 -19.01
CA LYS A 90 4.11 37.57 -18.56
C LYS A 90 3.90 37.21 -17.09
N ARG A 91 3.61 38.21 -16.26
CA ARG A 91 3.32 38.01 -14.83
C ARG A 91 2.08 37.16 -14.63
N CYS A 92 0.98 37.49 -15.31
CA CYS A 92 -0.27 36.70 -15.27
C CYS A 92 -0.05 35.25 -15.71
N GLY A 93 0.70 35.02 -16.79
CA GLY A 93 1.02 33.67 -17.27
C GLY A 93 1.82 32.85 -16.25
N LEU A 94 2.80 33.48 -15.59
CA LEU A 94 3.59 32.84 -14.54
C LEU A 94 2.76 32.52 -13.29
N GLU A 95 1.86 33.41 -12.87
CA GLU A 95 0.96 33.18 -11.73
C GLU A 95 -0.01 32.02 -11.99
N LYS A 96 -0.59 31.95 -13.18
CA LYS A 96 -1.42 30.80 -13.61
C LYS A 96 -0.62 29.50 -13.55
N ARG A 97 0.59 29.50 -14.13
CA ARG A 97 1.47 28.33 -14.11
C ARG A 97 1.90 27.93 -12.70
N LEU A 98 2.09 28.90 -11.81
CA LEU A 98 2.40 28.67 -10.40
C LEU A 98 1.23 27.95 -9.72
N ALA A 99 -0.01 28.40 -9.93
CA ALA A 99 -1.21 27.75 -9.40
C ALA A 99 -1.34 26.29 -9.89
N GLU A 100 -1.11 26.03 -11.18
CA GLU A 100 -1.07 24.67 -11.74
C GLU A 100 0.00 23.79 -11.09
N LEU A 101 1.19 24.33 -10.81
CA LEU A 101 2.24 23.54 -10.16
C LEU A 101 1.91 23.20 -8.71
N HIS A 102 1.21 24.09 -7.99
CA HIS A 102 0.71 23.78 -6.65
C HIS A 102 -0.37 22.70 -6.67
N SER A 103 -1.32 22.76 -7.61
CA SER A 103 -2.34 21.71 -7.76
C SER A 103 -1.71 20.36 -8.11
N ASN A 104 -0.73 20.35 -9.01
CA ASN A 104 0.03 19.14 -9.32
C ASN A 104 0.80 18.58 -8.11
N LEU A 105 1.37 19.45 -7.28
CA LEU A 105 2.07 19.04 -6.05
C LEU A 105 1.11 18.47 -5.01
N SER A 106 -0.11 19.02 -4.88
CA SER A 106 -1.12 18.50 -3.96
C SER A 106 -1.59 17.10 -4.41
N ILE A 107 -1.89 16.92 -5.70
CA ILE A 107 -2.23 15.62 -6.31
C ILE A 107 -1.10 14.62 -6.11
N PHE A 108 0.16 15.02 -6.30
CA PHE A 108 1.31 14.15 -6.05
C PHE A 108 1.36 13.66 -4.59
N ASN A 109 1.13 14.56 -3.62
CA ASN A 109 1.13 14.19 -2.21
C ASN A 109 -0.03 13.23 -1.88
N LEU A 110 -1.24 13.47 -2.42
CA LEU A 110 -2.37 12.56 -2.27
C LEU A 110 -2.09 11.17 -2.86
N ASN A 111 -1.53 11.12 -4.06
CA ASN A 111 -1.15 9.84 -4.69
C ASN A 111 -0.06 9.12 -3.90
N ARG A 112 0.85 9.87 -3.27
CA ARG A 112 1.88 9.29 -2.41
C ARG A 112 1.27 8.68 -1.14
N THR A 113 0.39 9.39 -0.43
CA THR A 113 -0.26 8.87 0.78
C THR A 113 -1.11 7.64 0.46
N GLN A 114 -1.87 7.68 -0.65
CA GLN A 114 -2.62 6.52 -1.13
C GLN A 114 -1.72 5.30 -1.37
N ARG A 115 -0.58 5.45 -2.05
CA ARG A 115 0.37 4.35 -2.27
C ARG A 115 0.97 3.82 -0.97
N GLU A 116 1.28 4.71 -0.03
CA GLU A 116 1.79 4.32 1.29
C GLU A 116 0.73 3.53 2.09
N HIS A 117 -0.53 3.93 2.01
CA HIS A 117 -1.65 3.24 2.64
C HIS A 117 -1.97 1.91 1.96
N ASP A 118 -1.96 1.86 0.63
CA ASP A 118 -2.15 0.62 -0.12
C ASP A 118 -1.06 -0.40 0.27
N LYS A 119 0.22 0.00 0.33
CA LYS A 119 1.29 -0.90 0.78
C LYS A 119 1.05 -1.46 2.19
N LYS A 120 0.58 -0.63 3.11
CA LYS A 120 0.34 -1.00 4.52
C LYS A 120 -0.91 -1.85 4.71
N TYR A 121 -2.01 -1.46 4.07
CA TYR A 121 -3.35 -1.96 4.41
C TYR A 121 -3.98 -2.86 3.35
N THR A 122 -3.41 -3.01 2.15
CA THR A 122 -4.01 -3.86 1.10
C THR A 122 -4.22 -5.30 1.57
N LYS A 123 -3.21 -5.90 2.22
CA LYS A 123 -3.31 -7.28 2.75
C LYS A 123 -4.36 -7.39 3.86
N ILE A 124 -4.39 -6.43 4.79
CA ILE A 124 -5.35 -6.40 5.90
C ILE A 124 -6.78 -6.26 5.34
N LYS A 125 -7.02 -5.29 4.45
CA LYS A 125 -8.31 -5.09 3.78
C LYS A 125 -8.75 -6.33 2.98
N LEU A 126 -7.82 -7.05 2.35
CA LEU A 126 -8.15 -8.30 1.65
C LEU A 126 -8.68 -9.37 2.61
N ILE A 127 -8.01 -9.58 3.75
CA ILE A 127 -8.43 -10.56 4.75
C ILE A 127 -9.78 -10.16 5.34
N GLU A 128 -9.95 -8.90 5.69
CA GLU A 128 -11.21 -8.40 6.27
C GLU A 128 -12.36 -8.46 5.27
N ARG A 129 -12.13 -8.12 4.00
CA ARG A 129 -13.14 -8.30 2.94
C ARG A 129 -13.53 -9.77 2.81
N LYS A 130 -12.56 -10.69 2.85
CA LYS A 130 -12.83 -12.14 2.83
C LYS A 130 -13.60 -12.60 4.08
N LYS A 131 -13.34 -12.03 5.26
CA LYS A 131 -14.11 -12.31 6.49
C LYS A 131 -15.54 -11.78 6.37
N ALA A 132 -15.72 -10.51 6.00
CA ALA A 132 -17.03 -9.89 5.82
C ALA A 132 -17.89 -10.61 4.77
N LYS A 133 -17.31 -11.00 3.62
CA LYS A 133 -18.01 -11.80 2.60
C LYS A 133 -18.43 -13.18 3.12
N ARG A 134 -17.59 -13.85 3.90
CA ARG A 134 -17.95 -15.14 4.53
C ARG A 134 -19.06 -14.96 5.55
N MET A 135 -19.02 -13.88 6.33
CA MET A 135 -20.07 -13.52 7.28
C MET A 135 -21.41 -13.30 6.57
N LEU A 136 -21.40 -12.57 5.45
CA LEU A 136 -22.60 -12.35 4.63
C LEU A 136 -23.16 -13.68 4.09
N LYS A 137 -22.32 -14.52 3.48
CA LYS A 137 -22.73 -15.84 2.99
C LYS A 137 -23.29 -16.74 4.08
N ARG A 138 -22.77 -16.65 5.31
CA ARG A 138 -23.29 -17.40 6.46
C ARG A 138 -24.64 -16.87 6.92
N ALA A 139 -24.79 -15.54 7.00
CA ALA A 139 -26.03 -14.89 7.37
C ALA A 139 -27.17 -15.18 6.37
N GLU A 140 -26.86 -15.21 5.07
CA GLU A 140 -27.82 -15.57 4.01
C GLU A 140 -28.34 -17.01 4.14
N LYS A 141 -27.48 -17.93 4.60
CA LYS A 141 -27.82 -19.35 4.80
C LYS A 141 -28.61 -19.64 6.07
N LEU A 142 -28.80 -18.67 6.97
CA LEU A 142 -29.63 -18.87 8.17
C LEU A 142 -31.08 -19.15 7.74
N PRO A 143 -31.84 -19.95 8.51
CA PRO A 143 -33.26 -20.18 8.22
C PRO A 143 -34.04 -18.86 8.35
N GLU A 144 -35.08 -18.68 7.53
CA GLU A 144 -35.96 -17.49 7.61
C GLU A 144 -36.66 -17.35 8.96
N SER A 145 -36.87 -18.47 9.67
CA SER A 145 -37.40 -18.50 11.04
C SER A 145 -36.45 -17.88 12.08
N SER A 146 -35.20 -17.62 11.72
CA SER A 146 -34.26 -16.96 12.62
C SER A 146 -34.61 -15.48 12.75
N ARG A 147 -35.11 -15.09 13.93
CA ARG A 147 -35.42 -13.71 14.31
C ARG A 147 -34.29 -12.71 14.01
N ASN A 148 -33.04 -13.17 14.02
CA ASN A 148 -31.86 -12.33 13.86
C ASN A 148 -31.27 -12.35 12.44
N LYS A 149 -31.87 -13.06 11.49
CA LYS A 149 -31.34 -13.21 10.12
C LYS A 149 -31.17 -11.86 9.42
N SER A 150 -32.22 -11.03 9.42
CA SER A 150 -32.22 -9.71 8.78
C SER A 150 -31.13 -8.80 9.35
N ILE A 151 -31.00 -8.77 10.68
CA ILE A 151 -29.99 -7.99 11.40
C ILE A 151 -28.58 -8.47 11.03
N ALA A 152 -28.33 -9.78 11.05
CA ALA A 152 -27.03 -10.36 10.71
C ALA A 152 -26.63 -10.07 9.25
N ILE A 153 -27.60 -10.13 8.32
CA ILE A 153 -27.39 -9.78 6.91
C ILE A 153 -27.00 -8.30 6.78
N GLN A 154 -27.73 -7.40 7.45
CA GLN A 154 -27.45 -5.97 7.38
C GLN A 154 -26.06 -5.64 7.93
N GLN A 155 -25.71 -6.15 9.10
CA GLN A 155 -24.39 -5.97 9.70
C GLN A 155 -23.26 -6.48 8.78
N ALA A 156 -23.47 -7.62 8.11
CA ALA A 156 -22.51 -8.18 7.17
C ALA A 156 -22.39 -7.36 5.88
N ARG A 157 -23.49 -6.83 5.35
CA ARG A 157 -23.50 -5.91 4.19
C ARG A 157 -22.73 -4.64 4.51
N ASP A 158 -23.06 -4.01 5.64
CA ASP A 158 -22.39 -2.79 6.08
C ASP A 158 -20.89 -3.04 6.26
N ALA A 159 -20.48 -4.24 6.69
CA ALA A 159 -19.07 -4.58 6.89
C ALA A 159 -18.35 -4.74 5.54
N VAL A 160 -18.99 -5.38 4.55
CA VAL A 160 -18.45 -5.49 3.18
C VAL A 160 -18.31 -4.11 2.55
N GLU A 161 -19.32 -3.25 2.70
CA GLU A 161 -19.32 -1.89 2.18
C GLU A 161 -18.20 -1.06 2.81
N TYR A 162 -18.05 -1.11 4.13
CA TYR A 162 -16.97 -0.41 4.84
C TYR A 162 -15.60 -0.75 4.25
N VAL A 163 -15.25 -2.04 4.13
CA VAL A 163 -13.92 -2.45 3.63
C VAL A 163 -13.71 -2.05 2.16
N THR A 164 -14.78 -2.05 1.37
CA THR A 164 -14.72 -1.82 -0.08
C THR A 164 -14.63 -0.33 -0.41
N CYS A 165 -15.47 0.47 0.24
CA CYS A 165 -15.60 1.90 -0.01
C CYS A 165 -14.70 2.76 0.87
N PHE A 166 -13.90 2.16 1.78
CA PHE A 166 -12.98 2.90 2.65
C PHE A 166 -12.00 3.78 1.84
N PRO A 167 -11.87 5.08 2.16
CA PRO A 167 -11.03 6.02 1.43
C PRO A 167 -9.56 5.63 1.52
N LYS A 168 -8.85 5.70 0.39
CA LYS A 168 -7.43 5.33 0.31
C LYS A 168 -6.49 6.33 0.98
N THR A 169 -6.97 7.56 1.21
CA THR A 169 -6.20 8.67 1.80
C THR A 169 -6.14 8.62 3.33
N GLU A 170 -7.01 7.84 3.97
CA GLU A 170 -7.11 7.76 5.43
C GLU A 170 -6.52 6.45 5.96
N LYS A 171 -6.20 6.43 7.25
CA LYS A 171 -5.66 5.24 7.93
C LYS A 171 -6.78 4.22 8.11
N TYR A 172 -6.59 3.01 7.58
CA TYR A 172 -7.57 1.95 7.74
C TYR A 172 -7.71 1.50 9.21
N ILE A 173 -8.95 1.32 9.66
CA ILE A 173 -9.28 0.81 10.99
C ILE A 173 -9.93 -0.56 10.84
N SER A 174 -9.34 -1.57 11.50
CA SER A 174 -9.70 -2.98 11.38
C SER A 174 -11.04 -3.29 12.04
N LEU A 175 -11.92 -4.01 11.34
CA LEU A 175 -13.21 -4.45 11.89
C LEU A 175 -13.12 -5.71 12.76
N PHE A 176 -12.23 -6.63 12.38
CA PHE A 176 -12.16 -7.99 12.95
C PHE A 176 -10.87 -8.21 13.73
N LYS A 177 -10.39 -7.15 14.40
CA LYS A 177 -9.21 -7.27 15.25
C LYS A 177 -9.66 -7.97 16.54
N ASN A 178 -8.96 -9.04 16.89
CA ASN A 178 -9.20 -9.76 18.13
C ASN A 178 -8.69 -8.85 19.25
N PHE A 179 -9.61 -8.22 19.95
CA PHE A 179 -9.34 -7.57 21.23
C PHE A 179 -9.98 -8.44 22.29
N ASP A 180 -9.33 -8.52 23.46
CA ASP A 180 -9.96 -9.12 24.60
C ASP A 180 -11.11 -8.17 25.04
N PRO A 181 -12.35 -8.67 25.17
CA PRO A 181 -13.51 -7.81 25.45
C PRO A 181 -13.41 -7.12 26.81
N THR A 182 -12.49 -7.54 27.67
CA THR A 182 -12.18 -6.95 28.98
C THR A 182 -11.25 -5.72 28.87
N ASP A 183 -10.61 -5.48 27.73
CA ASP A 183 -9.76 -4.32 27.54
C ASP A 183 -10.61 -3.05 27.40
N GLU A 184 -10.45 -2.07 28.29
CA GLU A 184 -11.11 -0.76 28.19
C GLU A 184 -10.83 -0.05 26.84
N GLN A 185 -9.69 -0.37 26.22
CA GLN A 185 -9.31 0.12 24.90
C GLN A 185 -10.22 -0.41 23.78
N TYR A 186 -10.95 -1.50 24.00
CA TYR A 186 -11.88 -2.10 23.05
C TYR A 186 -13.08 -1.19 22.81
N GLU A 187 -13.77 -0.76 23.88
CA GLU A 187 -14.95 0.09 23.77
C GLU A 187 -14.63 1.43 23.11
N GLY A 188 -13.53 2.06 23.51
CA GLY A 188 -13.07 3.31 22.93
C GLY A 188 -12.78 3.18 21.42
N GLN A 189 -12.21 2.06 21.00
CA GLN A 189 -11.98 1.76 19.59
C GLN A 189 -13.27 1.47 18.83
N GLN A 190 -14.21 0.73 19.42
CA GLN A 190 -15.52 0.47 18.81
C GLN A 190 -16.31 1.76 18.61
N ARG A 191 -16.33 2.67 19.58
CA ARG A 191 -16.98 3.99 19.42
C ARG A 191 -16.33 4.82 18.31
N ARG A 192 -15.00 4.78 18.21
CA ARG A 192 -14.26 5.47 17.13
C ARG A 192 -14.56 4.85 15.77
N LEU A 193 -14.59 3.52 15.68
CA LEU A 193 -14.96 2.76 14.49
C LEU A 193 -16.36 3.10 14.02
N GLU A 194 -17.33 3.12 14.94
CA GLU A 194 -18.73 3.45 14.67
C GLU A 194 -18.87 4.86 14.10
N LYS A 195 -18.18 5.84 14.71
CA LYS A 195 -18.17 7.24 14.23
C LYS A 195 -17.58 7.35 12.83
N VAL A 196 -16.38 6.80 12.62
CA VAL A 196 -15.70 6.82 11.31
C VAL A 196 -16.55 6.11 10.26
N ARG A 197 -17.16 4.97 10.60
CA ARG A 197 -18.05 4.25 9.70
C ARG A 197 -19.25 5.13 9.29
N LYS A 198 -19.94 5.76 10.25
CA LYS A 198 -21.07 6.64 9.97
C LYS A 198 -20.66 7.80 9.06
N GLU A 199 -19.56 8.48 9.38
CA GLU A 199 -19.03 9.58 8.57
C GLU A 199 -18.62 9.14 7.16
N LEU A 200 -18.03 7.95 7.02
CA LEU A 200 -17.67 7.42 5.71
C LEU A 200 -18.91 7.07 4.90
N MET A 201 -19.92 6.45 5.53
CA MET A 201 -21.17 6.11 4.86
C MET A 201 -21.92 7.36 4.41
N THR A 202 -21.92 8.44 5.21
CA THR A 202 -22.53 9.71 4.79
C THR A 202 -21.76 10.32 3.61
N LYS A 203 -20.42 10.35 3.66
CA LYS A 203 -19.57 10.81 2.54
C LYS A 203 -19.77 9.97 1.26
N ILE A 204 -19.89 8.65 1.38
CA ILE A 204 -20.14 7.74 0.26
C ILE A 204 -21.51 8.01 -0.35
N LYS A 205 -22.57 8.12 0.46
CA LYS A 205 -23.92 8.45 0.01
C LYS A 205 -23.98 9.82 -0.67
N ALA A 206 -23.35 10.84 -0.07
CA ALA A 206 -23.26 12.18 -0.66
C ALA A 206 -22.53 12.17 -2.01
N LYS A 207 -21.42 11.43 -2.11
CA LYS A 207 -20.67 11.26 -3.37
C LYS A 207 -21.48 10.50 -4.43
N ALA A 208 -22.25 9.49 -4.02
CA ALA A 208 -23.14 8.75 -4.92
C ALA A 208 -24.29 9.63 -5.44
N ALA A 209 -24.84 10.50 -4.59
CA ALA A 209 -25.87 11.47 -4.96
C ALA A 209 -25.36 12.58 -5.90
N HIS A 210 -24.09 12.99 -5.76
CA HIS A 210 -23.46 14.00 -6.61
C HIS A 210 -22.29 13.42 -7.43
N PRO A 211 -22.57 12.60 -8.47
CA PRO A 211 -21.54 11.90 -9.24
C PRO A 211 -20.66 12.82 -10.13
N LYS A 212 -21.02 14.11 -10.29
CA LYS A 212 -20.44 15.00 -11.30
C LYS A 212 -19.33 15.97 -10.83
N SER A 213 -18.91 15.97 -9.56
CA SER A 213 -18.00 17.03 -9.06
C SER A 213 -16.49 16.81 -9.30
N ASN A 214 -16.05 15.69 -9.89
CA ASN A 214 -14.61 15.40 -10.02
C ASN A 214 -14.22 14.83 -11.39
N ARG A 215 -14.71 15.45 -12.47
CA ARG A 215 -13.95 15.44 -13.72
C ARG A 215 -13.02 16.64 -13.65
N ASN A 216 -11.72 16.37 -13.67
CA ASN A 216 -10.66 17.35 -13.82
C ASN A 216 -11.13 18.48 -14.76
N THR A 217 -11.42 19.66 -14.20
CA THR A 217 -11.37 20.91 -14.94
C THR A 217 -9.91 21.08 -15.33
N ILE A 218 -9.66 20.86 -16.62
CA ILE A 218 -8.40 21.03 -17.32
C ILE A 218 -7.96 22.49 -17.20
#